data_AF-G9XJH9-F1
#
_entry.id   AF-G9XJH9-F1
#
_cell.length_a   1.000
_cell.length_b   1.000
_cell.length_c   1.000
_cell.angle_alpha   90.00
_cell.angle_beta   90.00
_cell.angle_gamma   90.00
#
_symmetry.space_group_name_H-M   'P 1'
#
loop_
_entity.id
_entity.type
_entity.pdbx_description
1 polymer ?
#
loop_
_entity_poly.entity_id
_entity_poly.type
_entity_poly.pdbx_seq_one_letter_code
_entity_poly.pdbx_strand_id
1 'polypeptide(L)'
;MASQEKIMSFPHIGNYHVAIEFLLKHVLENIQVLTPPPITKKTLELGSKYSPDFVCVPFKYNLGNYLEALEQGANILVQSGGGCRFGYYGEIQEQILRDLGYDFEFISLIDNEKVNPLAFFNRFKRLNPQLSLARFAYYFQLTFKMIEAMDSLDHMIRSNIGFAVREGSFELLHKEFLRELAAVEGFRSLDKLYRKYDALFRQLEVNKPDNPLRVGIVGELYTLMEPFSSCFIEKELAKKGIQVTRFITVSYLLRHHPQSSDLLKLAGNYLEYEIGADGTDSVARAKMLAEAGYDGVIHVKPFGCTPEVNSMPMLQNISNDYKMPILYFSFDAQTSETGVLTRLEAFHDMLMMRREANRWQNVI
;
A
#
# COMPACT_ATOMS: atom_id res chain seq x y z
N MET A 1 25.28 -16.05 -29.42
CA MET A 1 24.89 -16.15 -27.99
C MET A 1 23.48 -16.67 -27.97
N ALA A 2 23.24 -17.84 -27.35
CA ALA A 2 21.89 -18.35 -27.19
C ALA A 2 21.04 -17.25 -26.52
N SER A 3 19.84 -16.97 -27.03
CA SER A 3 18.97 -15.95 -26.42
C SER A 3 18.68 -16.40 -24.99
N GLN A 4 19.31 -15.74 -24.02
CA GLN A 4 19.02 -15.99 -22.62
C GLN A 4 17.53 -15.79 -22.40
N GLU A 5 16.90 -16.73 -21.69
CA GLU A 5 15.49 -16.64 -21.33
C GLU A 5 15.26 -15.32 -20.58
N LYS A 6 14.26 -14.55 -21.01
CA LYS A 6 13.93 -13.26 -20.40
C LYS A 6 13.06 -13.50 -19.17
N ILE A 7 13.58 -13.19 -17.99
CA ILE A 7 12.93 -13.36 -16.70
C ILE A 7 12.80 -11.99 -16.05
N MET A 8 11.56 -11.51 -15.95
CA MET A 8 11.22 -10.19 -15.43
C MET A 8 10.72 -10.26 -14.00
N SER A 9 11.22 -9.37 -13.14
CA SER A 9 10.68 -9.15 -11.80
C SER A 9 10.38 -7.66 -11.56
N PHE A 10 9.66 -7.39 -10.47
CA PHE A 10 9.11 -6.09 -10.10
C PHE A 10 9.10 -5.99 -8.57
N PRO A 11 8.93 -4.80 -7.97
CA PRO A 11 8.93 -4.65 -6.52
C PRO A 11 7.66 -5.21 -5.88
N HIS A 12 7.82 -5.94 -4.77
CA HIS A 12 6.69 -6.45 -3.98
C HIS A 12 5.98 -5.32 -3.23
N ILE A 13 4.64 -5.34 -3.22
CA ILE A 13 3.82 -4.43 -2.42
C ILE A 13 2.48 -5.09 -2.05
N GLY A 14 2.38 -5.53 -0.80
CA GLY A 14 1.20 -6.22 -0.27
C GLY A 14 0.68 -7.32 -1.22
N ASN A 15 -0.63 -7.43 -1.35
CA ASN A 15 -1.25 -8.43 -2.23
C ASN A 15 -1.34 -8.01 -3.71
N TYR A 16 -0.92 -6.80 -4.07
CA TYR A 16 -1.04 -6.29 -5.44
C TYR A 16 -0.13 -6.99 -6.45
N HIS A 17 0.86 -7.75 -5.97
CA HIS A 17 1.68 -8.61 -6.82
C HIS A 17 0.83 -9.56 -7.69
N VAL A 18 -0.35 -10.01 -7.20
CA VAL A 18 -1.29 -10.85 -7.96
C VAL A 18 -1.79 -10.14 -9.22
N ALA A 19 -2.23 -8.89 -9.09
CA ALA A 19 -2.76 -8.12 -10.22
C ALA A 19 -1.65 -7.66 -11.18
N ILE A 20 -0.46 -7.32 -10.64
CA ILE A 20 0.71 -6.94 -11.42
C ILE A 20 1.20 -8.14 -12.24
N GLU A 21 1.40 -9.29 -11.61
CA GLU A 21 1.78 -10.54 -12.28
C GLU A 21 0.78 -10.90 -13.38
N PHE A 22 -0.52 -10.79 -13.10
CA PHE A 22 -1.57 -11.00 -14.09
C PHE A 22 -1.40 -10.10 -15.31
N LEU A 23 -1.19 -8.79 -15.12
CA LEU A 23 -0.98 -7.86 -16.23
C LEU A 23 0.23 -8.26 -17.07
N LEU A 24 1.38 -8.44 -16.41
CA LEU A 24 2.64 -8.72 -17.07
C LEU A 24 2.57 -10.02 -17.90
N LYS A 25 2.01 -11.11 -17.33
CA LYS A 25 1.85 -12.39 -18.05
C LYS A 25 1.01 -12.27 -19.31
N HIS A 26 -0.02 -11.42 -19.31
CA HIS A 26 -0.92 -11.29 -20.45
C HIS A 26 -0.44 -10.29 -21.52
N VAL A 27 0.37 -9.30 -21.15
CA VAL A 27 0.88 -8.30 -22.10
C VAL A 27 2.30 -8.60 -22.59
N LEU A 28 3.07 -9.39 -21.84
CA LEU A 28 4.45 -9.79 -22.15
C LEU A 28 4.59 -11.32 -22.29
N GLU A 29 3.84 -11.93 -23.21
CA GLU A 29 3.82 -13.40 -23.41
C GLU A 29 5.20 -14.00 -23.75
N ASN A 30 6.12 -13.18 -24.24
CA ASN A 30 7.49 -13.57 -24.59
C ASN A 30 8.50 -13.44 -23.43
N ILE A 31 8.03 -13.11 -22.22
CA ILE A 31 8.86 -12.89 -21.03
C ILE A 31 8.28 -13.71 -19.87
N GLN A 32 9.12 -14.49 -19.21
CA GLN A 32 8.73 -15.17 -17.97
C GLN A 32 8.64 -14.13 -16.85
N VAL A 33 7.53 -14.12 -16.13
CA VAL A 33 7.35 -13.25 -14.95
C VAL A 33 7.75 -14.01 -13.70
N LEU A 34 8.73 -13.49 -12.97
CA LEU A 34 9.15 -13.94 -11.65
C LEU A 34 8.54 -13.01 -10.60
N THR A 35 7.53 -13.50 -9.89
CA THR A 35 6.93 -12.78 -8.76
C THR A 35 7.96 -12.66 -7.64
N PRO A 36 8.21 -11.43 -7.16
CA PRO A 36 9.18 -11.22 -6.09
C PRO A 36 8.74 -11.92 -4.79
N PRO A 37 9.70 -12.42 -3.98
CA PRO A 37 9.36 -12.97 -2.68
C PRO A 37 8.69 -11.91 -1.78
N PRO A 38 7.86 -12.32 -0.80
CA PRO A 38 7.32 -11.41 0.20
C PRO A 38 8.43 -10.66 0.94
N ILE A 39 8.16 -9.42 1.34
CA ILE A 39 9.12 -8.63 2.10
C ILE A 39 9.34 -9.29 3.47
N THR A 40 10.60 -9.56 3.79
CA THR A 40 11.02 -10.17 5.05
C THR A 40 12.14 -9.36 5.72
N LYS A 41 12.54 -9.78 6.92
CA LYS A 41 13.74 -9.23 7.57
C LYS A 41 14.99 -9.38 6.71
N LYS A 42 15.15 -10.51 6.01
CA LYS A 42 16.25 -10.73 5.05
C LYS A 42 16.22 -9.68 3.93
N THR A 43 15.05 -9.41 3.37
CA THR A 43 14.84 -8.39 2.33
C THR A 43 15.29 -7.01 2.83
N LEU A 44 14.87 -6.63 4.04
CA LEU A 44 15.25 -5.36 4.65
C LEU A 44 16.76 -5.28 4.95
N GLU A 45 17.37 -6.35 5.45
CA GLU A 45 18.80 -6.42 5.74
C GLU A 45 19.64 -6.28 4.46
N LEU A 46 19.29 -6.99 3.39
CA LEU A 46 19.94 -6.87 2.08
C LEU A 46 19.82 -5.45 1.54
N GLY A 47 18.61 -4.90 1.54
CA GLY A 47 18.37 -3.53 1.09
C GLY A 47 19.16 -2.50 1.89
N SER A 48 19.17 -2.63 3.22
CA SER A 48 19.87 -1.69 4.11
C SER A 48 21.38 -1.77 3.95
N LYS A 49 21.94 -2.96 3.73
CA LYS A 49 23.38 -3.17 3.56
C LYS A 49 23.97 -2.37 2.40
N TYR A 50 23.22 -2.21 1.31
CA TYR A 50 23.70 -1.58 0.07
C TYR A 50 23.06 -0.22 -0.23
N SER A 51 22.13 0.24 0.61
CA SER A 51 21.50 1.55 0.45
C SER A 51 22.24 2.64 1.21
N PRO A 52 22.22 3.90 0.74
CA PRO A 52 22.60 5.04 1.57
C PRO A 52 21.74 5.14 2.84
N ASP A 53 22.33 5.58 3.96
CA ASP A 53 21.60 5.62 5.24
C ASP A 53 20.35 6.52 5.21
N PHE A 54 20.42 7.64 4.48
CA PHE A 54 19.39 8.69 4.46
C PHE A 54 18.27 8.48 3.44
N VAL A 55 18.28 7.38 2.66
CA VAL A 55 17.12 7.05 1.83
C VAL A 55 16.00 6.46 2.67
N CYS A 56 14.75 6.73 2.28
CA CYS A 56 13.60 6.22 3.03
C CYS A 56 13.50 4.70 2.92
N VAL A 57 12.91 4.06 3.94
CA VAL A 57 12.85 2.59 4.04
C VAL A 57 12.18 1.88 2.85
N PRO A 58 11.19 2.45 2.11
CA PRO A 58 10.69 1.83 0.88
C PRO A 58 11.76 1.62 -0.20
N PHE A 59 12.77 2.48 -0.27
CA PHE A 59 13.92 2.28 -1.16
C PHE A 59 14.67 0.99 -0.78
N LYS A 60 14.90 0.80 0.52
CA LYS A 60 15.61 -0.36 1.06
C LYS A 60 14.81 -1.64 0.78
N TYR A 61 13.50 -1.64 1.00
CA TYR A 61 12.64 -2.79 0.65
C TYR A 61 12.74 -3.17 -0.83
N ASN A 62 12.59 -2.20 -1.73
CA ASN A 62 12.67 -2.43 -3.17
C ASN A 62 14.06 -2.96 -3.59
N LEU A 63 15.15 -2.36 -3.08
CA LEU A 63 16.50 -2.81 -3.40
C LEU A 63 16.76 -4.25 -2.92
N GLY A 64 16.37 -4.57 -1.68
CA GLY A 64 16.49 -5.92 -1.15
C GLY A 64 15.69 -6.93 -1.97
N ASN A 65 14.49 -6.55 -2.39
CA ASN A 65 13.62 -7.39 -3.19
C ASN A 65 14.18 -7.65 -4.60
N TYR A 66 14.82 -6.64 -5.21
CA TYR A 66 15.55 -6.81 -6.47
C TYR A 66 16.76 -7.73 -6.33
N LEU A 67 17.55 -7.60 -5.26
CA LEU A 67 18.66 -8.52 -5.01
C LEU A 67 18.17 -9.97 -4.94
N GLU A 68 17.09 -10.22 -4.19
CA GLU A 68 16.51 -11.56 -4.08
C GLU A 68 15.93 -12.07 -5.41
N ALA A 69 15.39 -11.19 -6.25
CA ALA A 69 14.89 -11.56 -7.57
C ALA A 69 16.03 -11.88 -8.55
N LEU A 70 17.10 -11.09 -8.54
CA LEU A 70 18.32 -11.33 -9.35
C LEU A 70 19.00 -12.65 -8.93
N GLU A 71 19.08 -12.94 -7.63
CA GLU A 71 19.57 -14.21 -7.10
C GLU A 71 18.74 -15.43 -7.56
N GLN A 72 17.45 -15.22 -7.83
CA GLN A 72 16.54 -16.24 -8.38
C GLN A 72 16.57 -16.31 -9.91
N GLY A 73 17.44 -15.54 -10.57
CA GLY A 73 17.66 -15.59 -12.02
C GLY A 73 16.89 -14.56 -12.83
N ALA A 74 16.24 -13.57 -12.19
CA ALA A 74 15.71 -12.42 -12.93
C ALA A 74 16.84 -11.70 -13.67
N ASN A 75 16.58 -11.26 -14.90
CA ASN A 75 17.51 -10.46 -15.71
C ASN A 75 16.84 -9.22 -16.31
N ILE A 76 15.56 -8.99 -15.98
CA ILE A 76 14.85 -7.76 -16.28
C ILE A 76 14.18 -7.28 -14.99
N LEU A 77 14.45 -6.04 -14.58
CA LEU A 77 13.84 -5.43 -13.41
C LEU A 77 12.98 -4.24 -13.82
N VAL A 78 11.81 -4.12 -13.19
CA VAL A 78 10.84 -3.07 -13.50
C VAL A 78 10.58 -2.22 -12.28
N GLN A 79 10.79 -0.91 -12.39
CA GLN A 79 10.55 0.06 -11.33
C GLN A 79 9.46 1.06 -11.75
N SER A 80 8.56 1.39 -10.82
CA SER A 80 7.63 2.51 -10.96
C SER A 80 8.17 3.76 -10.26
N GLY A 81 7.61 4.93 -10.56
CA GLY A 81 8.01 6.20 -9.97
C GLY A 81 6.83 6.96 -9.37
N GLY A 82 7.11 8.10 -8.74
CA GLY A 82 6.08 8.98 -8.18
C GLY A 82 6.64 10.35 -7.81
N GLY A 83 5.79 11.25 -7.32
CA GLY A 83 6.12 12.67 -7.15
C GLY A 83 7.06 13.04 -6.00
N CYS A 84 7.77 12.09 -5.39
CA CYS A 84 8.73 12.34 -4.31
C CYS A 84 10.09 11.70 -4.65
N ARG A 85 10.91 11.36 -3.64
CA ARG A 85 12.14 10.58 -3.85
C ARG A 85 11.90 9.28 -4.61
N PHE A 86 10.67 8.74 -4.55
CA PHE A 86 10.25 7.55 -5.28
C PHE A 86 10.51 7.66 -6.80
N GLY A 87 10.38 8.86 -7.38
CA GLY A 87 10.68 9.11 -8.79
C GLY A 87 12.16 8.98 -9.19
N TYR A 88 13.07 8.88 -8.22
CA TYR A 88 14.51 8.69 -8.44
C TYR A 88 15.02 7.33 -7.93
N TYR A 89 14.11 6.45 -7.49
CA TYR A 89 14.52 5.14 -6.98
C TYR A 89 15.24 4.33 -8.05
N GLY A 90 14.69 4.34 -9.26
CA GLY A 90 15.15 3.46 -10.33
C GLY A 90 16.61 3.70 -10.70
N GLU A 91 16.98 4.95 -10.90
CA GLU A 91 18.34 5.33 -11.32
C GLU A 91 19.38 4.94 -10.27
N ILE A 92 19.10 5.20 -9.00
CA ILE A 92 20.02 4.90 -7.91
C ILE A 92 20.10 3.39 -7.66
N GLN A 93 18.96 2.69 -7.67
CA GLN A 93 18.94 1.24 -7.47
C GLN A 93 19.63 0.51 -8.62
N GLU A 94 19.40 0.93 -9.87
CA GLU A 94 20.08 0.39 -11.03
C GLU A 94 21.59 0.53 -10.89
N GLN A 95 22.07 1.74 -10.55
CA GLN A 95 23.50 1.97 -10.36
C GLN A 95 24.08 1.07 -9.27
N ILE A 96 23.45 0.99 -8.10
CA ILE A 96 23.92 0.14 -6.99
C ILE A 96 24.03 -1.32 -7.43
N LEU A 97 22.99 -1.84 -8.10
CA LEU A 97 22.97 -3.24 -8.54
C LEU A 97 24.05 -3.52 -9.61
N ARG A 98 24.32 -2.57 -10.52
CA ARG A 98 25.41 -2.68 -11.49
C ARG A 98 26.79 -2.66 -10.83
N ASP A 99 26.98 -1.80 -9.83
CA ASP A 99 28.23 -1.71 -9.06
C ASP A 99 28.49 -2.99 -8.25
N LEU A 100 27.44 -3.71 -7.86
CA LEU A 100 27.53 -5.05 -7.24
C LEU A 100 27.85 -6.18 -8.24
N GLY A 101 27.91 -5.88 -9.53
CA GLY A 101 28.30 -6.82 -10.58
C GLY A 101 27.16 -7.58 -11.24
N TYR A 102 25.90 -7.17 -11.03
CA TYR A 102 24.76 -7.79 -11.71
C TYR A 102 24.61 -7.28 -13.15
N ASP A 103 24.32 -8.19 -14.08
CA ASP A 103 23.95 -7.88 -15.46
C ASP A 103 22.45 -8.09 -15.66
N PHE A 104 21.73 -7.01 -15.99
CA PHE A 104 20.28 -7.00 -16.15
C PHE A 104 19.84 -5.78 -17.00
N GLU A 105 18.64 -5.91 -17.57
CA GLU A 105 17.89 -4.80 -18.18
C GLU A 105 17.03 -4.12 -17.11
N PHE A 106 17.11 -2.80 -16.99
CA PHE A 106 16.30 -2.02 -16.05
C PHE A 106 15.27 -1.19 -16.80
N ILE A 107 14.01 -1.26 -16.36
CA ILE A 107 12.90 -0.59 -17.02
C ILE A 107 12.19 0.29 -15.99
N SER A 108 12.37 1.60 -16.12
CA SER A 108 11.51 2.56 -15.43
C SER A 108 10.18 2.71 -16.17
N LEU A 109 9.06 2.54 -15.48
CA LEU A 109 7.71 2.66 -16.04
C LEU A 109 7.19 4.10 -16.06
N ILE A 110 7.70 4.96 -15.19
CA ILE A 110 7.26 6.35 -15.03
C ILE A 110 8.51 7.22 -15.01
N ASP A 111 8.64 8.10 -15.99
CA ASP A 111 9.63 9.17 -15.94
C ASP A 111 9.03 10.34 -15.14
N ASN A 112 9.87 11.18 -14.54
CA ASN A 112 9.51 12.28 -13.62
C ASN A 112 8.59 13.39 -14.20
N GLU A 113 7.98 13.18 -15.37
CA GLU A 113 7.02 14.10 -16.00
C GLU A 113 5.77 13.35 -16.50
N LYS A 114 4.60 13.91 -16.19
CA LYS A 114 3.22 13.56 -16.62
C LYS A 114 3.03 12.17 -17.26
N VAL A 115 2.25 11.32 -16.58
CA VAL A 115 1.82 10.00 -17.09
C VAL A 115 1.22 10.13 -18.50
N ASN A 116 1.99 9.70 -19.51
CA ASN A 116 1.56 9.67 -20.89
C ASN A 116 1.17 8.23 -21.27
N PRO A 117 -0.12 7.93 -21.48
CA PRO A 117 -0.59 6.57 -21.79
C PRO A 117 0.06 5.96 -23.04
N LEU A 118 0.38 6.78 -24.05
CA LEU A 118 1.08 6.32 -25.26
C LEU A 118 2.54 5.98 -24.97
N ALA A 119 3.22 6.79 -24.17
CA ALA A 119 4.59 6.50 -23.74
C ALA A 119 4.65 5.21 -22.92
N PHE A 120 3.68 5.01 -22.02
CA PHE A 120 3.54 3.80 -21.21
C PHE A 120 3.32 2.57 -22.09
N PHE A 121 2.37 2.62 -23.04
CA PHE A 121 2.16 1.54 -24.01
C PHE A 121 3.42 1.25 -24.84
N ASN A 122 4.12 2.28 -25.30
CA ASN A 122 5.33 2.12 -26.11
C ASN A 122 6.45 1.41 -25.33
N ARG A 123 6.54 1.55 -24.00
CA ARG A 123 7.49 0.76 -23.18
C ARG A 123 7.18 -0.72 -23.24
N PHE A 124 5.92 -1.11 -23.02
CA PHE A 124 5.50 -2.51 -23.15
C PHE A 124 5.68 -3.06 -24.57
N LYS A 125 5.41 -2.23 -25.59
CA LYS A 125 5.61 -2.62 -26.99
C LYS A 125 7.08 -2.84 -27.36
N ARG A 126 8.02 -2.15 -26.70
CA ARG A 126 9.47 -2.43 -26.87
C ARG A 126 9.84 -3.82 -26.34
N LEU A 127 9.21 -4.24 -25.23
CA LEU A 127 9.46 -5.53 -24.58
C LEU A 127 8.75 -6.69 -25.29
N ASN A 128 7.57 -6.41 -25.85
CA ASN A 128 6.81 -7.32 -26.69
C ASN A 128 6.42 -6.61 -28.01
N PRO A 129 7.22 -6.74 -29.08
CA PRO A 129 6.94 -6.11 -30.37
C PRO A 129 5.59 -6.50 -31.01
N GLN A 130 5.05 -7.68 -30.65
CA GLN A 130 3.78 -8.18 -31.16
C GLN A 130 2.57 -7.67 -30.36
N LEU A 131 2.79 -6.89 -29.29
CA LEU A 131 1.72 -6.36 -28.46
C LEU A 131 0.86 -5.35 -29.23
N SER A 132 -0.42 -5.67 -29.38
CA SER A 132 -1.41 -4.76 -29.95
C SER A 132 -1.96 -3.81 -28.88
N LEU A 133 -2.30 -2.59 -29.29
CA LEU A 133 -2.87 -1.58 -28.39
C LEU A 133 -4.21 -2.04 -27.80
N ALA A 134 -5.02 -2.76 -28.58
CA ALA A 134 -6.30 -3.29 -28.12
C ALA A 134 -6.12 -4.34 -27.01
N ARG A 135 -5.18 -5.27 -27.18
CA ARG A 135 -4.85 -6.28 -26.16
C ARG A 135 -4.32 -5.61 -24.89
N PHE A 136 -3.39 -4.68 -25.03
CA PHE A 136 -2.85 -3.93 -23.90
C PHE A 136 -3.95 -3.17 -23.14
N ALA A 137 -4.80 -2.42 -23.85
CA ALA A 137 -5.90 -1.68 -23.24
C ALA A 137 -6.89 -2.62 -22.52
N TYR A 138 -7.23 -3.77 -23.11
CA TYR A 138 -8.11 -4.76 -22.49
C TYR A 138 -7.55 -5.26 -21.15
N TYR A 139 -6.32 -5.79 -21.15
CA TYR A 139 -5.73 -6.36 -19.93
C TYR A 139 -5.39 -5.29 -18.91
N PHE A 140 -4.98 -4.09 -19.33
CA PHE A 140 -4.78 -2.97 -18.42
C PHE A 140 -6.07 -2.57 -17.70
N GLN A 141 -7.19 -2.43 -18.42
CA GLN A 141 -8.48 -2.14 -17.79
C GLN A 141 -8.98 -3.30 -16.93
N LEU A 142 -8.74 -4.55 -17.33
CA LEU A 142 -9.10 -5.72 -16.54
C LEU A 142 -8.32 -5.78 -15.23
N THR A 143 -6.99 -5.62 -15.28
CA THR A 143 -6.12 -5.52 -14.10
C THR A 143 -6.57 -4.39 -13.18
N PHE A 144 -6.90 -3.23 -13.73
CA PHE A 144 -7.42 -2.13 -12.92
C PHE A 144 -8.73 -2.52 -12.21
N LYS A 145 -9.66 -3.21 -12.89
CA LYS A 145 -10.87 -3.74 -12.26
C LYS A 145 -10.57 -4.81 -11.20
N MET A 146 -9.51 -5.61 -11.38
CA MET A 146 -9.06 -6.55 -10.34
C MET A 146 -8.60 -5.80 -9.10
N ILE A 147 -7.82 -4.73 -9.26
CA ILE A 147 -7.35 -3.89 -8.14
C ILE A 147 -8.53 -3.23 -7.42
N GLU A 148 -9.54 -2.71 -8.14
CA GLU A 148 -10.76 -2.18 -7.50
C GLU A 148 -11.52 -3.25 -6.70
N ALA A 149 -11.62 -4.46 -7.25
CA ALA A 149 -12.26 -5.58 -6.55
C ALA A 149 -11.48 -5.98 -5.30
N MET A 150 -10.14 -6.03 -5.39
CA MET A 150 -9.26 -6.24 -4.24
C MET A 150 -9.53 -5.18 -3.19
N ASP A 151 -9.35 -3.89 -3.51
CA ASP A 151 -9.47 -2.78 -2.56
C ASP A 151 -10.84 -2.72 -1.87
N SER A 152 -11.92 -3.00 -2.61
CA SER A 152 -13.29 -3.06 -2.05
C SER A 152 -13.42 -4.16 -1.00
N LEU A 153 -12.96 -5.38 -1.32
CA LEU A 153 -12.99 -6.50 -0.37
C LEU A 153 -12.06 -6.23 0.81
N ASP A 154 -10.90 -5.66 0.56
CA ASP A 154 -9.90 -5.29 1.55
C ASP A 154 -10.44 -4.26 2.56
N HIS A 155 -11.27 -3.30 2.11
CA HIS A 155 -11.97 -2.35 2.97
C HIS A 155 -13.00 -3.05 3.89
N MET A 156 -13.76 -3.99 3.34
CA MET A 156 -14.69 -4.80 4.12
C MET A 156 -13.96 -5.69 5.13
N ILE A 157 -12.83 -6.30 4.75
CA ILE A 157 -12.00 -7.11 5.65
C ILE A 157 -11.51 -6.25 6.81
N ARG A 158 -10.87 -5.10 6.56
CA ARG A 158 -10.38 -4.17 7.60
C ARG A 158 -11.47 -3.73 8.58
N SER A 159 -12.70 -3.61 8.08
CA SER A 159 -13.83 -3.18 8.88
C SER A 159 -14.38 -4.26 9.82
N ASN A 160 -14.05 -5.53 9.60
CA ASN A 160 -14.74 -6.67 10.25
C ASN A 160 -13.81 -7.74 10.84
N ILE A 161 -12.58 -7.87 10.34
CA ILE A 161 -11.63 -8.95 10.69
C ILE A 161 -11.33 -9.02 12.20
N GLY A 162 -11.25 -7.88 12.88
CA GLY A 162 -11.04 -7.83 14.33
C GLY A 162 -12.21 -8.31 15.18
N PHE A 163 -13.34 -8.63 14.56
CA PHE A 163 -14.55 -9.10 15.22
C PHE A 163 -14.94 -10.53 14.79
N ALA A 164 -14.09 -11.23 14.02
CA ALA A 164 -14.39 -12.57 13.55
C ALA A 164 -14.59 -13.55 14.71
N VAL A 165 -15.69 -14.31 14.69
CA VAL A 165 -15.95 -15.36 15.70
C VAL A 165 -14.96 -16.51 15.55
N ARG A 166 -14.65 -16.88 14.31
CA ARG A 166 -13.61 -17.87 13.98
C ARG A 166 -12.34 -17.15 13.56
N GLU A 167 -11.30 -17.24 14.39
CA GLU A 167 -9.98 -16.70 14.10
C GLU A 167 -9.43 -17.23 12.75
N GLY A 168 -8.84 -16.35 11.95
CA GLY A 168 -8.24 -16.69 10.67
C GLY A 168 -9.22 -16.88 9.50
N SER A 169 -10.54 -16.76 9.74
CA SER A 169 -11.56 -17.00 8.71
C SER A 169 -11.50 -16.00 7.55
N PHE A 170 -11.30 -14.72 7.84
CA PHE A 170 -11.13 -13.68 6.82
C PHE A 170 -9.84 -13.88 6.02
N GLU A 171 -8.72 -14.20 6.67
CA GLU A 171 -7.43 -14.41 6.01
C GLU A 171 -7.45 -15.64 5.09
N LEU A 172 -8.07 -16.74 5.55
CA LEU A 172 -8.23 -17.94 4.74
C LEU A 172 -9.04 -17.62 3.49
N LEU A 173 -10.20 -16.97 3.64
CA LEU A 173 -11.07 -16.63 2.52
C LEU A 173 -10.41 -15.61 1.57
N HIS A 174 -9.65 -14.66 2.11
CA HIS A 174 -8.88 -13.71 1.31
C HIS A 174 -7.79 -14.40 0.49
N LYS A 175 -7.07 -15.37 1.07
CA LYS A 175 -6.08 -16.17 0.34
C LYS A 175 -6.72 -16.98 -0.79
N GLU A 176 -7.91 -17.54 -0.56
CA GLU A 176 -8.67 -18.22 -1.61
C GLU A 176 -9.09 -17.28 -2.73
N PHE A 177 -9.59 -16.08 -2.38
CA PHE A 177 -9.93 -15.03 -3.35
C PHE A 177 -8.74 -14.68 -4.23
N LEU A 178 -7.58 -14.38 -3.66
CA LEU A 178 -6.38 -14.00 -4.40
C LEU A 178 -5.92 -15.11 -5.35
N ARG A 179 -6.01 -16.37 -4.93
CA ARG A 179 -5.70 -17.53 -5.77
C ARG A 179 -6.66 -17.65 -6.96
N GLU A 180 -7.96 -17.50 -6.75
CA GLU A 180 -8.95 -17.53 -7.83
C GLU A 180 -8.85 -16.28 -8.73
N LEU A 181 -8.49 -15.13 -8.17
CA LEU A 181 -8.30 -13.86 -8.89
C LEU A 181 -7.17 -13.97 -9.92
N ALA A 182 -6.08 -14.66 -9.58
CA ALA A 182 -4.96 -14.90 -10.49
C ALA A 182 -5.35 -15.67 -11.77
N ALA A 183 -6.46 -16.40 -11.74
CA ALA A 183 -6.96 -17.24 -12.84
C ALA A 183 -8.12 -16.62 -13.65
N VAL A 184 -8.42 -15.33 -13.44
CA VAL A 184 -9.53 -14.64 -14.12
C VAL A 184 -9.26 -14.46 -15.61
N GLU A 185 -10.16 -14.98 -16.47
CA GLU A 185 -10.01 -14.86 -17.93
C GLU A 185 -10.53 -13.53 -18.53
N GLY A 186 -11.37 -12.79 -17.80
CA GLY A 186 -12.00 -11.58 -18.35
C GLY A 186 -12.96 -10.87 -17.41
N PHE A 187 -13.60 -9.80 -17.89
CA PHE A 187 -14.47 -8.94 -17.07
C PHE A 187 -15.67 -9.70 -16.46
N ARG A 188 -16.26 -10.64 -17.19
CA ARG A 188 -17.42 -11.42 -16.70
C ARG A 188 -17.04 -12.39 -15.59
N SER A 189 -15.89 -13.07 -15.71
CA SER A 189 -15.40 -13.97 -14.66
C SER A 189 -14.94 -13.17 -13.44
N LEU A 190 -14.37 -11.98 -13.63
CA LEU A 190 -14.05 -11.06 -12.53
C LEU A 190 -15.29 -10.60 -11.76
N ASP A 191 -16.34 -10.14 -12.45
CA ASP A 191 -17.59 -9.70 -11.80
C ASP A 191 -18.25 -10.85 -11.04
N LYS A 192 -18.29 -12.06 -11.63
CA LYS A 192 -18.78 -13.26 -10.95
C LYS A 192 -17.95 -13.60 -9.70
N LEU A 193 -16.63 -13.52 -9.80
CA LEU A 193 -15.71 -13.78 -8.70
C LEU A 193 -15.90 -12.78 -7.56
N TYR A 194 -15.96 -11.48 -7.88
CA TYR A 194 -16.21 -10.43 -6.91
C TYR A 194 -17.53 -10.65 -6.17
N ARG A 195 -18.63 -10.89 -6.89
CA ARG A 195 -19.95 -11.14 -6.26
C ARG A 195 -19.95 -12.38 -5.36
N LYS A 196 -19.27 -13.46 -5.79
CA LYS A 196 -19.08 -14.66 -4.97
C LYS A 196 -18.39 -14.31 -3.64
N TYR A 197 -17.25 -13.63 -3.70
CA TYR A 197 -16.46 -13.35 -2.51
C TYR A 197 -17.07 -12.25 -1.62
N ASP A 198 -17.68 -11.20 -2.19
CA ASP A 198 -18.44 -10.22 -1.41
C ASP A 198 -19.55 -10.90 -0.60
N ALA A 199 -20.31 -11.83 -1.21
CA ALA A 199 -21.31 -12.61 -0.48
C ALA A 199 -20.71 -13.51 0.60
N LEU A 200 -19.60 -14.21 0.30
CA LEU A 200 -18.94 -15.10 1.29
C LEU A 200 -18.40 -14.33 2.49
N PHE A 201 -17.75 -13.17 2.28
CA PHE A 201 -17.27 -12.34 3.38
C PHE A 201 -18.41 -11.77 4.23
N ARG A 202 -19.52 -11.36 3.62
CA ARG A 202 -20.72 -10.89 4.35
C ARG A 202 -21.40 -11.98 5.18
N GLN A 203 -21.18 -13.25 4.83
CA GLN A 203 -21.73 -14.40 5.56
C GLN A 203 -20.81 -14.86 6.70
N LEU A 204 -19.58 -14.34 6.81
CA LEU A 204 -18.71 -14.66 7.94
C LEU A 204 -19.31 -14.10 9.22
N GLU A 205 -19.35 -14.95 10.26
CA GLU A 205 -19.89 -14.58 11.56
C GLU A 205 -18.93 -13.62 12.28
N VAL A 206 -19.46 -12.49 12.73
CA VAL A 206 -18.73 -11.46 13.46
C VAL A 206 -19.46 -11.08 14.74
N ASN A 207 -18.72 -10.94 15.84
CA ASN A 207 -19.20 -10.36 17.09
C ASN A 207 -18.78 -8.89 17.17
N LYS A 208 -19.35 -8.08 16.28
CA LYS A 208 -19.03 -6.66 16.17
C LYS A 208 -20.01 -5.83 17.01
N PRO A 209 -19.55 -5.04 17.99
CA PRO A 209 -20.43 -4.18 18.78
C PRO A 209 -21.00 -3.06 17.90
N ASP A 210 -22.16 -2.51 18.27
CA ASP A 210 -22.80 -1.40 17.54
C ASP A 210 -21.91 -0.15 17.45
N ASN A 211 -21.10 0.09 18.48
CA ASN A 211 -20.15 1.20 18.55
C ASN A 211 -18.71 0.69 18.79
N PRO A 212 -18.05 0.12 17.76
CA PRO A 212 -16.68 -0.37 17.89
C PRO A 212 -15.70 0.80 18.08
N LEU A 213 -14.49 0.52 18.58
CA LEU A 213 -13.40 1.49 18.45
C LEU A 213 -13.06 1.63 16.97
N ARG A 214 -12.99 2.87 16.48
CA ARG A 214 -12.70 3.19 15.08
C ARG A 214 -11.40 3.98 15.02
N VAL A 215 -10.41 3.44 14.34
CA VAL A 215 -9.11 4.08 14.13
C VAL A 215 -8.83 4.23 12.65
N GLY A 216 -8.53 5.45 12.23
CA GLY A 216 -8.05 5.73 10.88
C GLY A 216 -6.54 5.62 10.79
N ILE A 217 -6.02 5.16 9.66
CA ILE A 217 -4.59 5.16 9.37
C ILE A 217 -4.32 6.04 8.15
N VAL A 218 -3.44 7.02 8.33
CA VAL A 218 -3.01 7.98 7.32
C VAL A 218 -1.48 7.99 7.23
N GLY A 219 -0.93 8.48 6.12
CA GLY A 219 0.52 8.54 5.94
C GLY A 219 0.99 8.13 4.54
N GLU A 220 2.22 7.65 4.47
CA GLU A 220 2.91 7.38 3.20
C GLU A 220 2.48 6.06 2.55
N LEU A 221 2.35 6.08 1.22
CA LEU A 221 1.78 5.00 0.41
C LEU A 221 2.37 3.60 0.68
N TYR A 222 3.70 3.46 0.68
CA TYR A 222 4.31 2.13 0.74
C TYR A 222 4.21 1.57 2.14
N THR A 223 4.48 2.41 3.14
CA THR A 223 4.40 2.07 4.57
C THR A 223 2.98 1.64 4.97
N LEU A 224 1.97 2.25 4.33
CA LEU A 224 0.56 1.91 4.50
C LEU A 224 0.15 0.60 3.81
N MET A 225 0.67 0.32 2.63
CA MET A 225 0.22 -0.80 1.79
C MET A 225 0.99 -2.09 2.00
N GLU A 226 2.26 -2.03 2.38
CA GLU A 226 3.10 -3.21 2.65
C GLU A 226 3.03 -3.59 4.14
N PRO A 227 2.36 -4.70 4.53
CA PRO A 227 2.15 -5.02 5.94
C PRO A 227 3.45 -5.18 6.75
N PHE A 228 4.51 -5.73 6.15
CA PHE A 228 5.80 -5.87 6.85
C PHE A 228 6.39 -4.51 7.22
N SER A 229 6.22 -3.51 6.34
CA SER A 229 6.84 -2.19 6.50
C SER A 229 6.31 -1.38 7.68
N SER A 230 5.11 -1.71 8.16
CA SER A 230 4.45 -1.07 9.29
C SER A 230 4.31 -2.00 10.50
N CYS A 231 5.10 -3.08 10.58
CA CYS A 231 4.99 -4.09 11.64
C CYS A 231 3.55 -4.63 11.79
N PHE A 232 2.83 -4.78 10.69
CA PHE A 232 1.46 -5.29 10.63
C PHE A 232 0.46 -4.52 11.52
N ILE A 233 0.60 -3.19 11.67
CA ILE A 233 -0.28 -2.35 12.51
C ILE A 233 -1.78 -2.67 12.32
N GLU A 234 -2.26 -2.80 11.07
CA GLU A 234 -3.69 -3.10 10.81
C GLU A 234 -4.14 -4.39 11.48
N LYS A 235 -3.30 -5.44 11.43
CA LYS A 235 -3.56 -6.74 12.05
C LYS A 235 -3.53 -6.63 13.57
N GLU A 236 -2.57 -5.90 14.12
CA GLU A 236 -2.43 -5.71 15.57
C GLU A 236 -3.59 -4.91 16.17
N LEU A 237 -4.11 -3.92 15.44
CA LEU A 237 -5.34 -3.21 15.82
C LEU A 237 -6.57 -4.13 15.74
N ALA A 238 -6.66 -4.93 14.68
CA ALA A 238 -7.75 -5.89 14.54
C ALA A 238 -7.81 -6.89 15.71
N LYS A 239 -6.66 -7.42 16.15
CA LYS A 239 -6.58 -8.30 17.34
C LYS A 239 -7.11 -7.64 18.62
N LYS A 240 -7.11 -6.30 18.68
CA LYS A 240 -7.66 -5.51 19.80
C LYS A 240 -9.14 -5.14 19.61
N GLY A 241 -9.83 -5.72 18.62
CA GLY A 241 -11.24 -5.43 18.35
C GLY A 241 -11.46 -4.01 17.81
N ILE A 242 -10.48 -3.44 17.11
CA ILE A 242 -10.57 -2.11 16.51
C ILE A 242 -10.98 -2.23 15.04
N GLN A 243 -11.98 -1.45 14.64
CA GLN A 243 -12.32 -1.22 13.25
C GLN A 243 -11.30 -0.26 12.62
N VAL A 244 -10.60 -0.72 11.59
CA VAL A 244 -9.56 0.06 10.91
C VAL A 244 -10.10 0.69 9.61
N THR A 245 -9.68 1.91 9.31
CA THR A 245 -9.97 2.57 8.02
C THR A 245 -8.70 3.16 7.42
N ARG A 246 -8.45 2.84 6.15
CA ARG A 246 -7.31 3.32 5.36
C ARG A 246 -7.79 3.72 3.98
N PHE A 247 -7.32 4.86 3.46
CA PHE A 247 -7.79 5.44 2.20
C PHE A 247 -6.84 5.22 1.03
N ILE A 248 -5.53 5.30 1.27
CA ILE A 248 -4.52 5.19 0.21
C ILE A 248 -4.42 3.73 -0.21
N THR A 249 -4.82 3.41 -1.43
CA THR A 249 -4.71 2.07 -2.06
C THR A 249 -4.20 2.20 -3.49
N VAL A 250 -3.93 1.10 -4.18
CA VAL A 250 -3.49 1.18 -5.58
C VAL A 250 -4.59 1.73 -6.49
N SER A 251 -5.87 1.33 -6.34
CA SER A 251 -6.94 1.93 -7.16
C SER A 251 -7.13 3.41 -6.87
N TYR A 252 -6.93 3.82 -5.60
CA TYR A 252 -6.89 5.22 -5.20
C TYR A 252 -5.83 5.98 -6.00
N LEU A 253 -4.57 5.55 -5.94
CA LEU A 253 -3.46 6.24 -6.61
C LEU A 253 -3.59 6.27 -8.14
N LEU A 254 -4.18 5.23 -8.75
CA LEU A 254 -4.25 5.12 -10.21
C LEU A 254 -5.42 5.88 -10.86
N ARG A 255 -6.57 6.02 -10.18
CA ARG A 255 -7.78 6.60 -10.81
C ARG A 255 -8.71 7.34 -9.86
N HIS A 256 -8.75 6.99 -8.58
CA HIS A 256 -9.66 7.63 -7.62
C HIS A 256 -9.01 8.74 -6.81
N HIS A 257 -7.77 9.11 -7.13
CA HIS A 257 -7.07 10.22 -6.50
C HIS A 257 -7.82 11.52 -6.84
N PRO A 258 -8.35 12.22 -5.83
CA PRO A 258 -9.07 13.47 -6.01
C PRO A 258 -8.13 14.55 -6.55
N GLN A 259 -8.68 15.50 -7.30
CA GLN A 259 -7.91 16.67 -7.69
C GLN A 259 -7.40 17.39 -6.44
N SER A 260 -6.19 17.95 -6.51
CA SER A 260 -5.61 18.64 -5.35
C SER A 260 -6.50 19.72 -4.77
N SER A 261 -7.24 20.46 -5.60
CA SER A 261 -8.19 21.47 -5.13
C SER A 261 -9.25 20.91 -4.20
N ASP A 262 -9.66 19.65 -4.40
CA ASP A 262 -10.66 19.00 -3.56
C ASP A 262 -10.06 18.50 -2.25
N LEU A 263 -8.80 18.02 -2.27
CA LEU A 263 -8.06 17.70 -1.04
C LEU A 263 -7.81 18.95 -0.20
N LEU A 264 -7.43 20.07 -0.81
CA LEU A 264 -7.25 21.35 -0.10
C LEU A 264 -8.56 21.84 0.50
N LYS A 265 -9.69 21.74 -0.23
CA LYS A 265 -11.02 22.04 0.34
C LYS A 265 -11.34 21.15 1.54
N LEU A 266 -11.02 19.85 1.45
CA LEU A 266 -11.26 18.91 2.54
C LEU A 266 -10.38 19.21 3.76
N ALA A 267 -9.10 19.55 3.53
CA ALA A 267 -8.18 20.02 4.55
C ALA A 267 -8.60 21.37 5.15
N GLY A 268 -9.32 22.22 4.40
CA GLY A 268 -9.84 23.49 4.87
C GLY A 268 -8.73 24.43 5.36
N ASN A 269 -8.97 25.10 6.49
CA ASN A 269 -8.04 26.11 7.03
C ASN A 269 -6.70 25.54 7.54
N TYR A 270 -6.51 24.22 7.50
CA TYR A 270 -5.25 23.60 7.88
C TYR A 270 -4.20 23.66 6.77
N LEU A 271 -4.61 23.85 5.50
CA LEU A 271 -3.69 23.96 4.36
C LEU A 271 -4.13 25.04 3.37
N GLU A 272 -3.22 25.96 3.09
CA GLU A 272 -3.36 26.89 1.96
C GLU A 272 -2.77 26.30 0.67
N TYR A 273 -1.68 25.54 0.79
CA TYR A 273 -0.95 24.94 -0.33
C TYR A 273 -0.83 23.42 -0.15
N GLU A 274 -0.62 22.74 -1.28
CA GLU A 274 -0.39 21.30 -1.30
C GLU A 274 0.93 20.95 -0.62
N ILE A 275 0.88 19.90 0.18
CA ILE A 275 2.04 19.11 0.54
C ILE A 275 2.16 18.00 -0.50
N GLY A 276 3.26 17.97 -1.24
CA GLY A 276 3.47 16.99 -2.32
C GLY A 276 3.34 15.53 -1.85
N ALA A 277 3.16 14.60 -2.79
CA ALA A 277 2.85 13.19 -2.51
C ALA A 277 1.64 13.04 -1.56
N ASP A 278 1.71 12.16 -0.56
CA ASP A 278 0.57 11.81 0.30
C ASP A 278 0.29 12.83 1.42
N GLY A 279 1.14 13.86 1.59
CA GLY A 279 1.07 14.75 2.73
C GLY A 279 -0.23 15.56 2.83
N THR A 280 -0.75 16.04 1.69
CA THR A 280 -2.05 16.74 1.63
C THR A 280 -3.18 15.80 1.99
N ASP A 281 -3.09 14.57 1.49
CA ASP A 281 -4.05 13.49 1.75
C ASP A 281 -4.12 13.17 3.23
N SER A 282 -2.96 13.01 3.88
CA SER A 282 -2.86 12.75 5.31
C SER A 282 -3.60 13.78 6.15
N VAL A 283 -3.43 15.09 5.86
CA VAL A 283 -4.13 16.17 6.58
C VAL A 283 -5.64 16.15 6.29
N ALA A 284 -6.02 16.07 5.01
CA ALA A 284 -7.41 16.10 4.59
C ALA A 284 -8.21 14.92 5.17
N ARG A 285 -7.65 13.70 5.13
CA ARG A 285 -8.28 12.50 5.67
C ARG A 285 -8.31 12.50 7.20
N ALA A 286 -7.27 12.98 7.87
CA ALA A 286 -7.29 13.11 9.33
C ALA A 286 -8.40 14.04 9.80
N LYS A 287 -8.59 15.20 9.15
CA LYS A 287 -9.71 16.10 9.45
C LYS A 287 -11.06 15.42 9.20
N MET A 288 -11.22 14.74 8.06
CA MET A 288 -12.44 14.02 7.72
C MET A 288 -12.79 12.93 8.77
N LEU A 289 -11.78 12.19 9.23
CA LEU A 289 -11.95 11.17 10.29
C LEU A 289 -12.33 11.81 11.62
N ALA A 290 -11.73 12.96 11.96
CA ALA A 290 -12.06 13.71 13.16
C ALA A 290 -13.52 14.22 13.13
N GLU A 291 -13.95 14.78 12.00
CA GLU A 291 -15.33 15.23 11.76
C GLU A 291 -16.34 14.06 11.81
N ALA A 292 -15.93 12.86 11.40
CA ALA A 292 -16.71 11.64 11.49
C ALA A 292 -16.71 10.98 12.89
N GLY A 293 -16.05 11.59 13.87
CA GLY A 293 -16.01 11.12 15.25
C GLY A 293 -15.24 9.82 15.44
N TYR A 294 -14.14 9.62 14.70
CA TYR A 294 -13.23 8.49 14.95
C TYR A 294 -12.57 8.63 16.32
N ASP A 295 -12.29 7.50 16.96
CA ASP A 295 -11.72 7.49 18.31
C ASP A 295 -10.25 7.92 18.31
N GLY A 296 -9.54 7.65 17.21
CA GLY A 296 -8.16 8.08 17.03
C GLY A 296 -7.65 7.90 15.61
N VAL A 297 -6.47 8.45 15.34
CA VAL A 297 -5.74 8.28 14.09
C VAL A 297 -4.33 7.81 14.35
N ILE A 298 -3.82 6.94 13.47
CA ILE A 298 -2.42 6.56 13.44
C ILE A 298 -1.80 7.11 12.17
N HIS A 299 -0.77 7.92 12.33
CA HIS A 299 0.05 8.44 11.24
C HIS A 299 1.29 7.55 11.06
N VAL A 300 1.48 7.00 9.87
CA VAL A 300 2.63 6.12 9.57
C VAL A 300 3.48 6.68 8.43
N LYS A 301 4.79 6.69 8.60
CA LYS A 301 5.69 7.18 7.54
C LYS A 301 7.07 6.52 7.61
N PRO A 302 7.85 6.55 6.51
CA PRO A 302 9.28 6.34 6.58
C PRO A 302 9.96 7.44 7.39
N PHE A 303 11.06 7.11 8.06
CA PHE A 303 12.01 8.12 8.51
C PHE A 303 12.49 8.96 7.32
N GLY A 304 12.57 10.29 7.52
CA GLY A 304 12.97 11.23 6.47
C GLY A 304 11.93 11.48 5.37
N CYS A 305 10.69 10.99 5.47
CA CYS A 305 9.64 11.32 4.52
C CYS A 305 9.19 12.79 4.66
N THR A 306 9.75 13.68 3.82
CA THR A 306 9.50 15.13 3.90
C THR A 306 8.02 15.50 3.79
N PRO A 307 7.23 14.97 2.82
CA PRO A 307 5.79 15.20 2.78
C PRO A 307 5.09 14.93 4.11
N GLU A 308 5.36 13.78 4.72
CA GLU A 308 4.68 13.39 5.94
C GLU A 308 5.24 14.06 7.19
N VAL A 309 6.50 14.48 7.20
CA VAL A 309 7.01 15.34 8.27
C VAL A 309 6.35 16.72 8.21
N ASN A 310 6.13 17.24 7.00
CA ASN A 310 5.47 18.53 6.81
C ASN A 310 3.98 18.45 7.16
N SER A 311 3.31 17.31 7.06
CA SER A 311 1.90 17.16 7.46
C SER A 311 1.70 17.17 8.99
N MET A 312 2.71 16.76 9.77
CA MET A 312 2.59 16.57 11.22
C MET A 312 2.10 17.78 12.03
N PRO A 313 2.56 19.03 11.81
CA PRO A 313 2.04 20.19 12.54
C PRO A 313 0.53 20.38 12.35
N MET A 314 0.03 20.15 11.13
CA MET A 314 -1.40 20.26 10.82
C MET A 314 -2.17 19.12 11.47
N LEU A 315 -1.63 17.90 11.46
CA LEU A 315 -2.20 16.78 12.22
C LEU A 315 -2.27 17.09 13.72
N GLN A 316 -1.25 17.72 14.29
CA GLN A 316 -1.24 18.13 15.70
C GLN A 316 -2.32 19.18 15.99
N ASN A 317 -2.53 20.15 15.09
CA ASN A 317 -3.60 21.13 15.21
C ASN A 317 -4.98 20.45 15.15
N ILE A 318 -5.20 19.53 14.20
CA ILE A 318 -6.43 18.73 14.11
C ILE A 318 -6.66 17.94 15.41
N SER A 319 -5.62 17.31 15.95
CA SER A 319 -5.69 16.59 17.21
C SER A 319 -6.13 17.49 18.36
N ASN A 320 -5.59 18.71 18.42
CA ASN A 320 -5.92 19.70 19.44
C ASN A 320 -7.33 20.26 19.30
N ASP A 321 -7.79 20.53 18.09
CA ASP A 321 -9.08 21.17 17.82
C ASP A 321 -10.24 20.19 18.02
N TYR A 322 -10.11 18.97 17.50
CA TYR A 322 -11.14 17.93 17.62
C TYR A 322 -10.98 17.06 18.88
N LYS A 323 -9.91 17.26 19.65
CA LYS A 323 -9.53 16.41 20.79
C LYS A 323 -9.39 14.93 20.40
N MET A 324 -9.11 14.63 19.13
CA MET A 324 -8.92 13.27 18.63
C MET A 324 -7.42 12.89 18.75
N PRO A 325 -7.06 11.87 19.55
CA PRO A 325 -5.67 11.46 19.69
C PRO A 325 -5.06 10.98 18.37
N ILE A 326 -3.83 11.41 18.09
CA ILE A 326 -3.04 10.94 16.95
C ILE A 326 -1.74 10.29 17.44
N LEU A 327 -1.51 9.04 17.03
CA LEU A 327 -0.28 8.31 17.28
C LEU A 327 0.62 8.34 16.05
N TYR A 328 1.89 8.71 16.25
CA TYR A 328 2.85 8.87 15.14
C TYR A 328 3.88 7.74 15.12
N PHE A 329 3.98 7.01 14.01
CA PHE A 329 5.05 6.04 13.77
C PHE A 329 5.96 6.49 12.62
N SER A 330 7.26 6.39 12.86
CA SER A 330 8.30 6.59 11.87
C SER A 330 9.10 5.30 11.73
N PHE A 331 9.07 4.68 10.56
CA PHE A 331 9.70 3.39 10.28
C PHE A 331 11.03 3.55 9.55
N ASP A 332 12.01 2.75 9.96
CA ASP A 332 13.31 2.57 9.30
C ASP A 332 13.83 1.14 9.54
N ALA A 333 14.97 0.80 8.94
CA ALA A 333 15.60 -0.50 9.04
C ALA A 333 15.88 -0.99 10.47
N GLN A 334 16.05 -0.06 11.42
CA GLN A 334 16.34 -0.35 12.82
C GLN A 334 15.10 -0.29 13.74
N THR A 335 13.90 -0.17 13.18
CA THR A 335 12.68 -0.10 13.98
C THR A 335 12.46 -1.39 14.79
N SER A 336 12.26 -1.24 16.10
CA SER A 336 11.90 -2.34 16.99
C SER A 336 10.40 -2.64 16.89
N GLU A 337 10.07 -3.83 16.41
CA GLU A 337 8.69 -4.35 16.38
C GLU A 337 8.05 -4.31 17.77
N THR A 338 8.75 -4.78 18.80
CA THR A 338 8.27 -4.74 20.20
C THR A 338 7.92 -3.31 20.63
N GLY A 339 8.75 -2.33 20.28
CA GLY A 339 8.47 -0.93 20.58
C GLY A 339 7.22 -0.39 19.87
N VAL A 340 6.91 -0.87 18.67
CA VAL A 340 5.67 -0.53 17.96
C VAL A 340 4.47 -1.14 18.67
N LEU A 341 4.53 -2.44 19.01
CA LEU A 341 3.44 -3.15 19.68
C LEU A 341 3.07 -2.54 21.03
N THR A 342 4.05 -2.23 21.89
CA THR A 342 3.81 -1.61 23.20
C THR A 342 3.17 -0.21 23.06
N ARG A 343 3.53 0.54 22.03
CA ARG A 343 2.91 1.85 21.77
C ARG A 343 1.48 1.72 21.24
N LEU A 344 1.19 0.69 20.45
CA LEU A 344 -0.18 0.36 20.03
C LEU A 344 -1.04 -0.07 21.22
N GLU A 345 -0.48 -0.84 22.15
CA GLU A 345 -1.14 -1.21 23.42
C GLU A 345 -1.49 0.02 24.24
N ALA A 346 -0.51 0.88 24.54
CA ALA A 346 -0.74 2.11 25.29
C ALA A 346 -1.76 3.04 24.60
N PHE A 347 -1.74 3.10 23.26
CA PHE A 347 -2.72 3.88 22.50
C PHE A 347 -4.13 3.31 22.62
N HIS A 348 -4.29 1.99 22.47
CA HIS A 348 -5.58 1.32 22.69
C HIS A 348 -6.12 1.58 24.10
N ASP A 349 -5.29 1.44 25.13
CA ASP A 349 -5.71 1.63 26.52
C ASP A 349 -6.16 3.07 26.78
N MET A 350 -5.43 4.04 26.23
CA MET A 350 -5.81 5.45 26.28
C MET A 350 -7.17 5.71 25.59
N LEU A 351 -7.43 5.08 24.43
CA LEU A 351 -8.73 5.22 23.75
C LEU A 351 -9.87 4.63 24.57
N MET A 352 -9.66 3.48 25.19
CA MET A 352 -10.64 2.84 26.06
C MET A 352 -10.96 3.71 27.29
N MET A 353 -9.93 4.22 27.97
CA MET A 353 -10.11 5.12 29.12
C MET A 353 -10.90 6.38 28.76
N ARG A 354 -10.61 6.98 27.60
CA ARG A 354 -11.34 8.16 27.11
C ARG A 354 -12.81 7.85 26.86
N ARG A 355 -13.10 6.69 26.28
CA ARG A 355 -14.46 6.23 25.99
C ARG A 355 -15.25 5.99 27.27
N GLU A 356 -14.63 5.39 28.28
CA GLU A 356 -15.24 5.21 29.60
C GLU A 356 -15.54 6.55 30.28
N ALA A 357 -14.57 7.48 30.30
CA ALA A 357 -14.76 8.81 30.89
C ALA A 357 -15.93 9.58 30.27
N ASN A 358 -16.05 9.56 28.94
CA ASN A 358 -17.16 10.20 28.22
C ASN A 358 -18.51 9.53 28.52
N ARG A 359 -18.53 8.21 28.76
CA ARG A 359 -19.74 7.50 29.18
C ARG A 359 -20.22 7.97 30.54
N TRP A 360 -19.32 8.19 31.50
CA TRP A 360 -19.67 8.69 32.83
C TRP A 360 -20.15 10.14 32.82
N GLN A 361 -19.63 10.98 31.93
CA GLN A 361 -20.08 12.38 31.77
C GLN A 361 -21.48 12.51 31.19
N ASN A 362 -21.96 11.54 30.40
CA ASN A 362 -23.28 11.56 29.77
C ASN A 362 -24.40 10.93 30.63
N VAL A 363 -24.07 10.42 31.82
CA VAL A 363 -25.02 9.79 32.77
C VAL A 363 -25.38 10.73 33.93
N ILE A 364 -24.64 11.84 34.08
CA ILE A 364 -24.90 12.94 35.01
C ILE A 364 -25.60 14.06 34.25
#